data_AF-A0A3B0RNX9-F1
#
_entry.id   AF-A0A3B0RNX9-F1
#
_cell.length_a   1.000
_cell.length_b   1.000
_cell.length_c   1.000
_cell.angle_alpha   90.00
_cell.angle_beta   90.00
_cell.angle_gamma   90.00
#
_symmetry.space_group_name_H-M   'P 1'
#
loop_
_entity.id
_entity.type
_entity.pdbx_description
1 polymer ?
#
loop_
_entity_poly.entity_id
_entity_poly.type
_entity_poly.pdbx_seq_one_letter_code
_entity_poly.pdbx_strand_id
1 'polypeptide(L)' 'MTWDIPDDPVNIDIPTLGGKYLWADIYLLAGWRIQKNILTDHYRLLDDDDKRRAWGSYNHCLKKLR' A
#
# COMPACT_ATOMS: atom_id res chain seq x y z
N MET A 1 -18.63 -13.03 0.21
CA MET A 1 -17.51 -13.37 1.12
C MET A 1 -16.75 -12.08 1.40
N THR A 2 -17.16 -11.34 2.43
CA THR A 2 -16.50 -10.10 2.87
C THR A 2 -15.39 -10.51 3.83
N TRP A 3 -14.14 -10.32 3.45
CA TRP A 3 -13.00 -10.57 4.32
C TRP A 3 -12.87 -9.38 5.28
N ASP A 4 -13.03 -9.62 6.59
CA ASP A 4 -12.77 -8.64 7.64
C ASP A 4 -11.25 -8.43 7.76
N ILE A 5 -10.74 -7.41 7.09
CA ILE A 5 -9.33 -7.00 7.17
C ILE A 5 -9.18 -6.11 8.42
N PRO A 6 -8.29 -6.45 9.36
CA PRO A 6 -8.09 -5.66 10.58
C PRO A 6 -7.56 -4.25 10.26
N ASP A 7 -7.93 -3.27 11.09
CA ASP A 7 -7.60 -1.84 10.91
C ASP A 7 -6.09 -1.54 10.93
N ASP A 8 -5.25 -2.36 11.58
CA ASP A 8 -3.78 -2.25 11.57
C ASP A 8 -3.17 -3.64 11.27
N PRO A 9 -3.02 -4.01 9.98
CA PRO A 9 -2.42 -5.27 9.61
C PRO A 9 -0.91 -5.26 9.87
N VAL A 10 -0.36 -6.35 10.39
CA VAL A 10 1.08 -6.51 10.64
C VAL A 10 1.86 -6.24 9.36
N ASN A 11 2.76 -5.26 9.38
CA ASN A 11 3.64 -4.95 8.25
C ASN A 11 4.89 -5.84 8.31
N ILE A 12 5.01 -6.79 7.39
CA ILE A 12 6.20 -7.66 7.29
C ILE A 12 7.10 -7.12 6.18
N ASP A 13 8.30 -6.64 6.51
CA ASP A 13 9.30 -6.18 5.54
C ASP A 13 9.85 -7.35 4.70
N ILE A 14 9.09 -7.73 3.68
CA ILE A 14 9.53 -8.64 2.61
C ILE A 14 9.72 -7.84 1.32
N PRO A 15 10.80 -8.12 0.54
CA PRO A 15 10.98 -7.49 -0.76
C PRO A 15 9.74 -7.76 -1.60
N THR A 16 9.17 -6.70 -2.17
CA THR A 16 7.99 -6.84 -3.01
C THR A 16 8.41 -7.62 -4.26
N LEU A 17 7.90 -8.84 -4.42
CA LEU A 17 8.03 -9.60 -5.67
C LEU A 17 7.52 -8.69 -6.80
N GLY A 18 8.45 -8.23 -7.62
CA GLY A 18 8.28 -7.13 -8.55
C GLY A 18 7.07 -7.31 -9.44
N GLY A 19 6.15 -6.34 -9.40
CA GLY A 19 4.94 -6.32 -10.19
C GLY A 19 4.75 -4.94 -10.78
N LYS A 20 5.63 -4.50 -11.68
CA LYS A 20 5.51 -3.20 -12.37
C LYS A 20 4.15 -3.03 -13.07
N TYR A 21 3.49 -4.14 -13.41
CA TYR A 21 2.15 -4.17 -14.00
C TYR A 21 1.03 -4.51 -13.01
N LEU A 22 1.35 -4.84 -11.76
CA LEU A 22 0.37 -5.27 -10.75
C LEU A 22 0.05 -4.18 -9.73
N TRP A 23 0.83 -3.10 -9.69
CA TRP A 23 0.67 -1.99 -8.77
C TRP A 23 0.45 -0.69 -9.56
N ALA A 24 -0.69 -0.06 -9.38
CA ALA A 24 -1.02 1.23 -9.97
C ALA A 24 -0.83 2.35 -8.93
N ASP A 25 -0.06 3.38 -9.26
CA ASP A 25 0.04 4.59 -8.44
C ASP A 25 -1.29 5.36 -8.50
N ILE A 26 -1.96 5.50 -7.36
CA ILE A 26 -3.25 6.21 -7.25
C ILE A 26 -3.12 7.54 -6.51
N TYR A 27 -2.02 7.74 -5.78
CA TYR A 27 -1.76 8.94 -5.01
C TYR A 27 -0.26 9.18 -4.93
N LEU A 28 0.16 10.42 -5.20
CA LEU A 28 1.55 10.86 -5.15
C LEU A 28 1.62 12.18 -4.38
N LEU A 29 2.45 12.25 -3.34
CA LEU A 29 2.67 13.47 -2.57
C LEU A 29 4.10 13.52 -2.05
N ALA A 30 4.86 14.53 -2.48
CA ALA A 30 6.21 14.80 -1.98
C ALA A 30 7.13 13.55 -1.93
N GLY A 31 7.06 12.70 -2.97
CA GLY A 31 7.84 11.45 -3.09
C GLY A 31 7.14 10.20 -2.53
N TRP A 32 6.16 10.37 -1.64
CA TRP A 32 5.33 9.29 -1.13
C TRP A 32 4.33 8.82 -2.17
N ARG A 33 4.09 7.51 -2.22
CA ARG A 33 3.18 6.88 -3.17
C ARG A 33 2.22 5.94 -2.48
N ILE A 34 0.93 6.07 -2.76
CA ILE A 34 -0.03 5.00 -2.48
C ILE A 34 -0.24 4.23 -3.78
N GLN A 35 -0.01 2.93 -3.70
CA GLN A 35 -0.17 2.00 -4.81
C GLN A 35 -1.30 1.03 -4.53
N LYS A 36 -2.10 0.75 -5.56
CA LYS A 36 -3.17 -0.25 -5.54
C LYS A 36 -2.72 -1.50 -6.28
N ASN A 37 -2.87 -2.64 -5.63
CA ASN A 37 -2.75 -3.95 -6.27
C ASN A 37 -3.97 -4.19 -7.16
N ILE A 38 -3.76 -4.37 -8.45
CA ILE A 38 -4.84 -4.54 -9.43
C ILE A 38 -5.54 -5.89 -9.27
N LEU A 39 -4.83 -6.92 -8.78
CA LEU A 39 -5.38 -8.28 -8.61
C LEU A 39 -6.15 -8.44 -7.30
N THR A 40 -5.64 -7.87 -6.21
CA THR A 40 -6.20 -8.10 -4.86
C THR A 40 -6.95 -6.90 -4.29
N ASP A 41 -7.00 -5.78 -5.00
CA ASP A 41 -7.60 -4.51 -4.56
C ASP A 41 -6.98 -3.95 -3.26
N HIS A 42 -5.81 -4.44 -2.84
CA HIS A 42 -5.11 -3.97 -1.66
C HIS A 42 -4.27 -2.73 -1.96
N TYR A 43 -4.09 -1.89 -0.95
CA TYR A 43 -3.30 -0.68 -1.05
C TYR A 43 -2.00 -0.84 -0.26
N ARG A 44 -0.94 -0.16 -0.70
CA ARG A 44 0.30 0.01 0.04
C ARG A 44 0.77 1.45 -0.02
N LEU A 45 1.38 1.92 1.07
CA LEU A 45 2.05 3.20 1.15
C LEU A 45 3.57 2.97 1.03
N LEU A 46 4.20 3.63 0.08
CA LEU A 46 5.64 3.70 -0.10
C LEU A 46 6.13 5.10 0.26
N ASP A 47 7.29 5.18 0.91
CA ASP A 47 8.05 6.43 1.07
C ASP A 47 8.98 6.70 -0.13
N ASP A 48 9.71 7.81 -0.07
CA ASP A 48 10.64 8.27 -1.11
C ASP A 48 11.79 7.28 -1.38
N ASP A 49 12.08 6.38 -0.44
CA ASP A 49 13.10 5.33 -0.55
C ASP A 49 12.51 4.02 -1.10
N ASP A 50 11.28 4.03 -1.62
CA ASP A 50 10.50 2.86 -2.03
C ASP A 50 10.29 1.83 -0.90
N LYS A 51 10.35 2.24 0.38
CA LYS A 51 10.09 1.35 1.53
C LYS A 51 8.61 1.38 1.88
N ARG A 52 8.05 0.20 2.18
CA ARG A 52 6.64 0.08 2.53
C ARG A 52 6.39 0.50 3.97
N ARG A 53 5.64 1.58 4.15
CA ARG A 53 5.29 2.15 5.46
C ARG A 53 3.94 1.66 5.99
N ALA A 54 3.02 1.30 5.10
CA ALA A 54 1.71 0.75 5.45
C ALA A 54 1.14 -0.11 4.31
N TRP A 55 0.14 -0.94 4.63
CA TRP A 55 -0.64 -1.71 3.66
C TRP A 55 -2.05 -1.99 4.19
N GLY A 56 -2.98 -2.33 3.30
CA GLY A 56 -4.38 -2.61 3.66
C GLY A 56 -5.35 -1.79 2.83
N SER A 57 -6.24 -1.03 3.48
CA SER A 57 -7.21 -0.16 2.79
C SER A 57 -6.59 1.18 2.36
N TYR A 58 -7.19 1.84 1.38
CA TYR A 58 -6.79 3.19 0.97
C TYR A 58 -6.83 4.17 2.14
N ASN A 59 -7.90 4.14 2.93
CA ASN A 59 -8.06 5.02 4.09
C ASN A 59 -7.01 4.77 5.17
N HIS A 60 -6.59 3.51 5.38
CA HIS A 60 -5.50 3.20 6.31
C HIS A 60 -4.18 3.82 5.81
N CYS A 61 -3.86 3.63 4.53
CA CYS A 61 -2.65 4.21 3.94
C CYS A 61 -2.67 5.75 3.98
N LEU A 62 -3.82 6.37 3.71
CA LEU A 62 -3.98 7.82 3.76
C LEU A 62 -3.86 8.38 5.18
N LYS A 63 -4.37 7.67 6.19
CA LYS A 63 -4.20 8.06 7.60
C LYS A 63 -2.73 8.04 8.02
N LYS A 64 -1.94 7.08 7.54
CA LYS A 64 -0.50 6.97 7.85
C LYS A 64 0.38 7.95 7.06
N LEU A 65 -0.17 8.60 6.03
CA LEU A 65 0.51 9.63 5.25
C LEU A 65 0.50 11.01 5.95
N ARG A 66 -0.46 11.26 6.84
CA ARG A 66 -0.56 12.47 7.67
C ARG A 66 0.31 12.38 8.91
#